data_AF-A0A183B4P5-F1
#
_entry.id   AF-A0A183B4P5-F1
#
_cell.length_a   1.000
_cell.length_b   1.000
_cell.length_c   1.000
_cell.angle_alpha   90.00
_cell.angle_beta   90.00
_cell.angle_gamma   90.00
#
_symmetry.space_group_name_H-M   'P 1'
#
loop_
_entity.id
_entity.type
_entity.pdbx_description
1 polymer ?
#
loop_
_entity_poly.entity_id
_entity_poly.type
_entity_poly.pdbx_seq_one_letter_code
_entity_poly.pdbx_strand_id
1 'polypeptide(L)'
;MHASDALYYVQNTANSLYAVAEALKRCSKQNCSLISKSTPENGTMNDLLYYLKNFQYMGFGNGTFDFFKGIDGYPRYTIISYSTKYLRWEILAQYDGTLTSHVLNRTRAKHPYSHCSEPCGLGQARRPDRKNKCCWSCLNCTSDQIVTSLASGNYPDVDKDAFPPITMCRFCDPGKRPNQNKTICSDLPLIYMNIENGFAITVVVLCILALMITTLTCLIYTIHWNTPVVRASGRETTTVLLLAIFLSYIFPIVFIWDKPRLPICVVAVIAPGLCSAISYAAIYARITRIDRLFRVS
;
A
#
# COMPACT_ATOMS: atom_id res chain seq x y z
N MET A 1 -31.65 40.75 34.07
CA MET A 1 -31.29 40.99 32.65
C MET A 1 -30.16 42.01 32.63
N HIS A 2 -28.94 41.57 32.32
CA HIS A 2 -27.74 42.40 32.39
C HIS A 2 -27.71 43.39 31.22
N ALA A 3 -27.45 44.68 31.51
CA ALA A 3 -27.39 45.77 30.53
C ALA A 3 -26.25 45.62 29.48
N SER A 4 -25.36 44.65 29.63
CA SER A 4 -24.23 44.38 28.73
C SER A 4 -24.65 43.77 27.38
N ASP A 5 -25.75 43.03 27.33
CA ASP A 5 -26.11 42.24 26.14
C ASP A 5 -26.80 43.11 25.07
N ALA A 6 -27.42 44.21 25.50
CA ALA A 6 -28.09 45.16 24.61
C ALA A 6 -27.10 45.84 23.64
N LEU A 7 -25.84 46.06 24.06
CA LEU A 7 -24.84 46.77 23.27
C LEU A 7 -24.51 46.07 21.94
N TYR A 8 -24.59 44.73 21.89
CA TYR A 8 -24.30 43.94 20.69
C TYR A 8 -25.32 44.13 19.58
N TYR A 9 -26.57 44.44 19.92
CA TYR A 9 -27.65 44.60 18.94
C TYR A 9 -27.80 46.04 18.44
N VAL A 10 -27.24 47.02 19.15
CA VAL A 10 -27.39 48.45 18.82
C VAL A 10 -27.01 48.74 17.37
N GLN A 11 -25.88 48.22 16.91
CA GLN A 11 -25.42 48.45 15.54
C GLN A 11 -26.39 47.88 14.50
N ASN A 12 -26.91 46.68 14.73
CA ASN A 12 -27.86 46.04 13.80
C ASN A 12 -29.22 46.75 13.82
N THR A 13 -29.71 47.17 14.98
CA THR A 13 -30.97 47.93 15.10
C THR A 13 -30.87 49.33 14.53
N ALA A 14 -29.72 49.99 14.65
CA ALA A 14 -29.49 51.29 14.04
C ALA A 14 -29.46 51.15 12.51
N ASN A 15 -28.69 50.19 12.00
CA ASN A 15 -28.57 49.95 10.55
C ASN A 15 -29.90 49.50 9.92
N SER A 16 -30.76 48.76 10.63
CA SER A 16 -32.08 48.40 10.10
C SER A 16 -32.99 49.63 9.97
N LEU A 17 -32.99 50.53 10.96
CA LEU A 17 -33.76 51.76 10.92
C LEU A 17 -33.27 52.72 9.83
N TYR A 18 -31.95 52.87 9.68
CA TYR A 18 -31.35 53.66 8.61
C TYR A 18 -31.61 53.08 7.22
N ALA A 19 -31.62 51.75 7.06
CA ALA A 19 -31.95 51.11 5.79
C ALA A 19 -33.38 51.44 5.33
N VAL A 20 -34.35 51.36 6.25
CA VAL A 20 -35.75 51.72 5.95
C VAL A 20 -35.88 53.21 5.65
N ALA A 21 -35.25 54.07 6.44
CA ALA A 21 -35.29 55.52 6.24
C ALA A 21 -34.68 55.93 4.89
N GLU A 22 -33.55 55.33 4.50
CA GLU A 22 -32.88 55.62 3.24
C GLU A 22 -33.67 55.08 2.04
N ALA A 23 -34.30 53.90 2.16
CA ALA A 23 -35.20 53.37 1.13
C ALA A 23 -36.42 54.29 0.92
N LEU A 24 -37.06 54.74 2.00
CA LEU A 24 -38.18 55.68 1.94
C LEU A 24 -37.77 57.03 1.35
N LYS A 25 -36.60 57.55 1.71
CA LYS A 25 -36.05 58.79 1.15
C LYS A 25 -35.78 58.69 -0.36
N ARG A 26 -35.28 57.55 -0.84
CA ARG A 26 -35.07 57.30 -2.28
C ARG A 26 -36.38 57.15 -3.04
N CYS A 27 -37.32 56.39 -2.50
CA CYS A 27 -38.70 56.30 -3.00
C CYS A 27 -39.34 57.70 -3.04
N SER A 28 -39.11 58.55 -2.04
CA SER A 28 -39.59 59.94 -2.03
C SER A 28 -39.01 60.83 -3.11
N LYS A 29 -37.70 60.77 -3.35
CA LYS A 29 -37.07 61.53 -4.42
C LYS A 29 -37.48 61.09 -5.83
N GLN A 30 -37.91 59.84 -5.99
CA GLN A 30 -38.28 59.26 -7.30
C GLN A 30 -39.80 59.17 -7.51
N ASN A 31 -40.62 59.91 -6.74
CA ASN A 31 -42.09 60.00 -6.89
C ASN A 31 -42.81 58.63 -6.88
N CYS A 32 -42.36 57.77 -5.98
CA CYS A 32 -42.95 56.47 -5.67
C CYS A 32 -44.38 56.64 -5.10
N SER A 33 -45.30 55.73 -5.45
CA SER A 33 -46.74 55.80 -5.13
C SER A 33 -47.11 55.82 -3.63
N LEU A 34 -46.11 55.70 -2.74
CA LEU A 34 -46.26 55.69 -1.29
C LEU A 34 -46.57 57.06 -0.66
N ILE A 35 -46.35 58.18 -1.37
CA ILE A 35 -46.38 59.52 -0.76
C ILE A 35 -47.68 60.28 -1.01
N SER A 36 -48.51 59.83 -1.95
CA SER A 36 -49.75 60.55 -2.29
C SER A 36 -50.98 60.12 -1.51
N LYS A 37 -50.99 58.95 -0.84
CA LYS A 37 -52.16 58.45 -0.09
C LYS A 37 -51.76 57.68 1.17
N SER A 38 -52.49 57.90 2.25
CA SER A 38 -52.42 57.18 3.53
C SER A 38 -52.82 55.69 3.46
N THR A 39 -53.11 55.18 2.26
CA THR A 39 -53.50 53.79 2.01
C THR A 39 -52.59 53.19 0.92
N PRO A 40 -51.85 52.10 1.20
CA PRO A 40 -50.98 51.48 0.20
C PRO A 40 -51.82 50.86 -0.92
N GLU A 41 -51.65 51.33 -2.15
CA GLU A 41 -52.22 50.68 -3.36
C GLU A 41 -51.39 49.43 -3.72
N ASN A 42 -52.04 48.43 -4.36
CA ASN A 42 -51.40 47.21 -4.84
C ASN A 42 -50.27 47.54 -5.83
N GLY A 43 -49.02 47.52 -5.36
CA GLY A 43 -47.82 47.89 -6.11
C GLY A 43 -46.78 48.63 -5.27
N THR A 44 -47.24 49.41 -4.28
CA THR A 44 -46.39 50.19 -3.35
C THR A 44 -45.38 49.33 -2.57
N MET A 45 -45.76 48.11 -2.21
CA MET A 45 -44.88 47.17 -1.50
C MET A 45 -43.73 46.68 -2.40
N ASN A 46 -43.98 46.44 -3.69
CA ASN A 46 -42.96 45.96 -4.61
C ASN A 46 -41.92 47.04 -4.92
N ASP A 47 -42.36 48.30 -5.04
CA ASP A 47 -41.47 49.45 -5.25
C ASP A 47 -40.59 49.66 -4.02
N LEU A 48 -41.16 49.63 -2.81
CA LEU A 48 -40.38 49.74 -1.58
C LEU A 48 -39.39 48.58 -1.43
N LEU A 49 -39.80 47.35 -1.77
CA LEU A 49 -38.92 46.19 -1.77
C LEU A 49 -37.79 46.33 -2.79
N TYR A 50 -38.02 46.94 -3.96
CA TYR A 50 -36.97 47.24 -4.92
C TYR A 50 -35.91 48.18 -4.34
N TYR A 51 -36.34 49.26 -3.68
CA TYR A 51 -35.41 50.21 -3.04
C TYR A 51 -34.71 49.62 -1.81
N LEU A 52 -35.37 48.74 -1.07
CA LEU A 52 -34.76 48.00 0.04
C LEU A 52 -33.75 46.94 -0.44
N LYS A 53 -33.91 46.38 -1.64
CA LYS A 53 -32.94 45.42 -2.20
C LYS A 53 -31.70 46.10 -2.77
N ASN A 54 -31.87 47.30 -3.34
CA ASN A 54 -30.84 48.00 -4.09
C ASN A 54 -30.47 49.33 -3.42
N PHE A 55 -29.88 49.26 -2.24
CA PHE A 55 -29.26 50.42 -1.60
C PHE A 55 -27.85 50.12 -1.14
N GLN A 56 -27.07 51.19 -1.04
CA GLN A 56 -25.79 51.20 -0.36
C GLN A 56 -25.67 52.56 0.31
N TYR A 57 -25.43 52.57 1.62
CA TYR A 57 -25.21 53.79 2.39
C TYR A 57 -24.11 53.59 3.43
N MET A 58 -23.59 54.67 3.98
CA MET A 58 -22.61 54.61 5.06
C MET A 58 -23.33 54.38 6.38
N GLY A 59 -23.22 53.15 6.90
CA GLY A 59 -23.94 52.71 8.10
C GLY A 59 -23.22 53.05 9.40
N PHE A 60 -23.88 52.73 10.50
CA PHE A 60 -23.31 52.78 11.84
C PHE A 60 -22.15 51.77 11.92
N GLY A 61 -20.95 52.25 12.26
CA GLY A 61 -19.71 51.45 12.28
C GLY A 61 -18.69 51.77 11.17
N ASN A 62 -18.79 52.94 10.52
CA ASN A 62 -17.79 53.49 9.59
C ASN A 62 -17.53 52.62 8.32
N GLY A 63 -18.53 51.84 7.90
CA GLY A 63 -18.49 50.99 6.71
C GLY A 63 -19.75 51.15 5.86
N THR A 64 -19.69 50.71 4.60
CA THR A 64 -20.86 50.65 3.74
C THR A 64 -21.77 49.50 4.17
N PHE A 65 -23.06 49.77 4.28
CA PHE A 65 -24.09 48.80 4.60
C PHE A 65 -25.01 48.59 3.39
N ASP A 66 -25.19 47.31 3.07
CA ASP A 66 -26.04 46.76 2.03
C ASP A 66 -26.45 45.34 2.45
N PHE A 67 -27.52 44.81 1.86
CA PHE A 67 -27.97 43.45 2.15
C PHE A 67 -27.23 42.44 1.26
N PHE A 68 -26.61 41.45 1.89
CA PHE A 68 -26.05 40.27 1.24
C PHE A 68 -27.16 39.55 0.45
N LYS A 69 -26.95 39.41 -0.87
CA LYS A 69 -27.93 38.87 -1.83
C LYS A 69 -29.30 39.57 -1.78
N GLY A 70 -29.35 40.82 -1.31
CA GLY A 70 -30.58 41.62 -1.25
C GLY A 70 -31.62 41.14 -0.23
N ILE A 71 -31.24 40.30 0.73
CA ILE A 71 -32.17 39.75 1.74
C ILE A 71 -31.57 39.84 3.14
N ASP A 72 -30.35 39.35 3.32
CA ASP A 72 -29.75 39.16 4.65
C ASP A 72 -28.64 40.17 4.94
N GLY A 73 -28.29 40.36 6.21
CA GLY A 73 -27.04 41.02 6.57
C GLY A 73 -25.83 40.15 6.23
N TYR A 74 -24.66 40.76 6.02
CA TYR A 74 -23.43 39.99 5.80
C TYR A 74 -23.13 39.06 6.98
N PRO A 75 -22.87 37.75 6.73
CA PRO A 75 -22.61 36.79 7.78
C PRO A 75 -21.22 37.03 8.39
N ARG A 76 -21.20 37.77 9.50
CA ARG A 76 -20.01 38.04 10.30
C ARG A 76 -20.16 37.43 11.68
N TYR A 77 -19.26 36.53 12.04
CA TYR A 77 -19.30 35.81 13.31
C TYR A 77 -17.99 35.97 14.06
N THR A 78 -18.11 36.22 15.37
CA THR A 78 -16.97 36.13 16.28
C THR A 78 -17.07 34.81 17.04
N ILE A 79 -16.09 33.94 16.85
CA ILE A 79 -16.03 32.64 17.53
C ILE A 79 -15.27 32.85 18.84
N ILE A 80 -15.94 32.62 19.95
CA ILE A 80 -15.39 32.74 21.30
C ILE A 80 -15.17 31.36 21.92
N SER A 81 -14.19 31.25 22.81
CA SER A 81 -13.98 30.08 23.64
C SER A 81 -13.69 30.46 25.06
N TYR A 82 -14.13 29.60 25.97
CA TYR A 82 -13.92 29.78 27.39
C TYR A 82 -12.51 29.33 27.78
N SER A 83 -11.70 30.26 28.25
CA SER A 83 -10.36 29.96 28.76
C SER A 83 -10.44 29.60 30.23
N THR A 84 -10.18 28.33 30.56
CA THR A 84 -10.12 27.85 31.95
C THR A 84 -8.95 28.45 32.73
N LYS A 85 -7.87 28.87 32.04
CA LYS A 85 -6.69 29.48 32.66
C LYS A 85 -6.97 30.89 33.21
N TYR A 86 -7.78 31.66 32.49
CA TYR A 86 -8.08 33.06 32.84
C TYR A 86 -9.54 33.26 33.27
N LEU A 87 -10.34 32.18 33.34
CA LEU A 87 -11.76 32.16 33.69
C LEU A 87 -12.58 33.22 32.93
N ARG A 88 -12.29 33.39 31.65
CA ARG A 88 -12.93 34.40 30.78
C ARG A 88 -13.11 33.89 29.37
N TRP A 89 -14.08 34.46 28.67
CA TRP A 89 -14.27 34.27 27.24
C TRP A 89 -13.20 35.02 26.45
N GLU A 90 -12.53 34.32 25.53
CA GLU A 90 -11.55 34.91 24.62
C GLU A 90 -11.99 34.70 23.16
N ILE A 91 -11.69 35.66 22.31
CA ILE A 91 -11.95 35.57 20.88
C ILE A 91 -10.92 34.61 20.25
N LEU A 92 -11.41 33.53 19.64
CA LEU A 92 -10.57 32.54 18.94
C LEU A 92 -10.40 32.85 17.46
N ALA A 93 -11.48 33.25 16.80
CA ALA A 93 -11.49 33.49 15.38
C ALA A 93 -12.61 34.47 14.99
N GLN A 94 -12.43 35.12 13.86
CA GLN A 94 -13.44 35.94 13.22
C GLN A 94 -13.70 35.37 11.84
N TYR A 95 -14.98 35.19 11.54
CA TYR A 95 -15.46 34.74 10.24
C TYR A 95 -16.19 35.90 9.58
N ASP A 96 -15.78 36.22 8.36
CA ASP A 96 -16.51 37.11 7.47
C ASP A 96 -16.80 36.34 6.18
N GLY A 97 -18.07 36.12 5.87
CA GLY A 97 -18.47 35.37 4.67
C GLY A 97 -18.25 36.12 3.35
N THR A 98 -17.77 37.37 3.36
CA THR A 98 -17.30 38.07 2.16
C THR A 98 -15.85 37.75 1.80
N LEU A 99 -15.06 37.33 2.79
CA LEU A 99 -13.64 37.03 2.63
C LEU A 99 -13.46 35.53 2.37
N THR A 100 -12.58 35.20 1.42
CA THR A 100 -12.21 33.79 1.13
C THR A 100 -11.26 33.19 2.17
N SER A 101 -10.70 34.01 3.05
CA SER A 101 -9.74 33.60 4.08
C SER A 101 -10.29 33.82 5.48
N HIS A 102 -10.26 32.79 6.32
CA HIS A 102 -10.62 32.88 7.73
C HIS A 102 -9.40 33.16 8.60
N VAL A 103 -9.51 34.11 9.52
CA VAL A 103 -8.44 34.42 10.47
C VAL A 103 -8.63 33.54 11.71
N LEU A 104 -7.94 32.38 11.70
CA LEU A 104 -7.89 31.48 12.85
C LEU A 104 -6.59 31.70 13.63
N ASN A 105 -6.69 32.01 14.92
CA ASN A 105 -5.52 32.07 15.79
C ASN A 105 -5.04 30.65 16.14
N ARG A 106 -4.23 30.04 15.26
CA ARG A 106 -3.76 28.63 15.34
C ARG A 106 -3.00 28.29 16.63
N THR A 107 -2.44 29.28 17.33
CA THR A 107 -1.66 29.05 18.56
C THR A 107 -2.51 28.66 19.76
N ARG A 108 -3.82 28.98 19.76
CA ARG A 108 -4.75 28.69 20.88
C ARG A 108 -5.69 27.51 20.64
N ALA A 109 -5.79 27.04 19.41
CA ALA A 109 -6.70 25.97 19.02
C ALA A 109 -6.04 24.58 19.13
N LYS A 110 -5.64 24.16 20.33
CA LYS A 110 -5.40 22.73 20.61
C LYS A 110 -6.74 22.09 20.93
N HIS A 111 -7.45 21.58 19.92
CA HIS A 111 -8.67 20.81 20.12
C HIS A 111 -8.39 19.31 19.89
N PRO A 112 -9.04 18.40 20.63
CA PRO A 112 -9.00 16.99 20.30
C PRO A 112 -9.70 16.78 18.95
N TYR A 113 -9.14 15.89 18.12
CA TYR A 113 -9.83 15.44 16.91
C TYR A 113 -10.94 14.47 17.31
N SER A 114 -12.16 14.70 16.83
CA SER A 114 -13.29 13.78 17.03
C SER A 114 -13.26 12.66 15.98
N HIS A 115 -12.43 11.65 16.21
CA HIS A 115 -12.37 10.45 15.35
C HIS A 115 -13.13 9.30 16.01
N CYS A 116 -13.94 8.57 15.23
CA CYS A 116 -14.60 7.36 15.73
C CYS A 116 -13.61 6.20 15.90
N SER A 117 -12.68 6.07 14.95
CA SER A 117 -11.71 5.00 14.88
C SER A 117 -10.32 5.58 14.66
N GLU A 118 -9.32 4.96 15.29
CA GLU A 118 -7.93 5.30 15.08
C GLU A 118 -7.44 4.88 13.68
N PRO A 119 -6.44 5.58 13.11
CA PRO A 119 -5.83 5.15 11.86
C PRO A 119 -5.18 3.77 12.04
N CYS A 120 -5.51 2.83 11.16
CA CYS A 120 -4.93 1.50 11.19
C CYS A 120 -3.41 1.52 10.97
N GLY A 121 -2.72 0.59 11.63
CA GLY A 121 -1.29 0.40 11.50
C GLY A 121 -0.88 -0.26 10.19
N LEU A 122 0.43 -0.47 10.03
CA LEU A 122 0.99 -1.17 8.87
C LEU A 122 0.51 -2.64 8.86
N GLY A 123 0.17 -3.16 7.68
CA GLY A 123 -0.34 -4.52 7.53
C GLY A 123 -1.78 -4.75 8.00
N GLN A 124 -2.52 -3.67 8.29
CA GLN A 124 -3.92 -3.73 8.67
C GLN A 124 -4.83 -3.15 7.58
N ALA A 125 -5.90 -3.88 7.27
CA ALA A 125 -6.96 -3.46 6.39
C ALA A 125 -8.12 -2.81 7.18
N ARG A 126 -8.69 -1.75 6.63
CA ARG A 126 -9.86 -1.05 7.17
C ARG A 126 -11.13 -1.78 6.75
N ARG A 127 -11.86 -2.27 7.72
CA ARG A 127 -13.21 -2.80 7.55
C ARG A 127 -14.22 -1.76 8.02
N PRO A 128 -15.01 -1.14 7.13
CA PRO A 128 -16.02 -0.18 7.54
C PRO A 128 -17.11 -0.86 8.37
N ASP A 129 -17.61 -0.14 9.38
CA ASP A 129 -18.77 -0.60 10.14
C ASP A 129 -20.06 -0.39 9.33
N ARG A 130 -21.02 -1.31 9.46
CA ARG A 130 -22.30 -1.21 8.74
C ARG A 130 -23.23 -0.16 9.32
N LYS A 131 -23.12 0.16 10.62
CA LYS A 131 -24.03 1.09 11.30
C LYS A 131 -23.52 2.53 11.17
N ASN A 132 -22.22 2.74 11.33
CA ASN A 132 -21.61 4.07 11.28
C ASN A 132 -20.61 4.20 10.13
N LYS A 133 -20.97 4.95 9.09
CA LYS A 133 -20.12 5.15 7.90
C LYS A 133 -18.74 5.77 8.20
N CYS A 134 -18.62 6.56 9.27
CA CYS A 134 -17.36 7.19 9.69
C CYS A 134 -16.47 6.28 10.55
N CYS A 135 -16.93 5.08 10.90
CA CYS A 135 -16.23 4.18 11.79
C CYS A 135 -15.70 2.97 11.01
N TRP A 136 -14.51 2.51 11.38
CA TRP A 136 -13.91 1.31 10.83
C TRP A 136 -13.24 0.48 11.94
N SER A 137 -13.08 -0.81 11.67
CA SER A 137 -12.27 -1.72 12.47
C SER A 137 -11.03 -2.11 11.67
N CYS A 138 -9.88 -2.21 12.35
CA CYS A 138 -8.63 -2.63 11.73
C CYS A 138 -8.51 -4.15 11.79
N LEU A 139 -8.33 -4.80 10.65
CA LEU A 139 -8.13 -6.24 10.52
C LEU A 139 -6.70 -6.53 10.09
N ASN A 140 -6.00 -7.42 10.80
CA ASN A 140 -4.67 -7.87 10.41
C ASN A 140 -4.76 -8.76 9.15
N CYS A 141 -3.99 -8.43 8.11
CA CYS A 141 -3.83 -9.33 6.97
C CYS A 141 -2.94 -10.53 7.34
N THR A 142 -3.19 -11.69 6.74
CA THR A 142 -2.38 -12.91 6.95
C THR A 142 -0.95 -12.73 6.41
N SER A 143 -0.04 -13.65 6.74
CA SER A 143 1.38 -13.61 6.33
C SER A 143 1.59 -13.42 4.83
N ASP A 144 0.66 -13.96 4.03
CA ASP A 144 0.78 -14.04 2.56
C ASP A 144 -0.06 -12.99 1.82
N GLN A 145 -0.64 -12.06 2.58
CA GLN A 145 -1.49 -10.99 2.07
C GLN A 145 -0.87 -9.62 2.26
N ILE A 146 -1.12 -8.74 1.29
CA ILE A 146 -0.79 -7.32 1.34
C ILE A 146 -2.04 -6.47 1.51
N VAL A 147 -1.89 -5.32 2.18
CA VAL A 147 -2.93 -4.29 2.26
C VAL A 147 -2.92 -3.51 0.96
N THR A 148 -4.02 -3.59 0.20
CA THR A 148 -4.20 -2.80 -1.02
C THR A 148 -5.38 -1.85 -0.83
N SER A 149 -5.19 -0.56 -1.12
CA SER A 149 -6.29 0.40 -1.25
C SER A 149 -7.06 0.09 -2.52
N LEU A 150 -8.39 -0.01 -2.44
CA LEU A 150 -9.23 -0.12 -3.64
C LEU A 150 -9.12 1.16 -4.48
N ALA A 151 -8.16 1.18 -5.41
CA ALA A 151 -8.19 2.04 -6.59
C ALA A 151 -7.98 1.23 -7.89
N SER A 152 -7.79 -0.09 -7.81
CA SER A 152 -7.54 -0.91 -8.99
C SER A 152 -7.88 -2.39 -8.75
N GLY A 153 -8.85 -2.91 -9.51
CA GLY A 153 -8.93 -4.34 -9.86
C GLY A 153 -10.16 -5.12 -9.37
N ASN A 154 -11.07 -5.40 -10.29
CA ASN A 154 -11.88 -6.62 -10.45
C ASN A 154 -12.65 -7.23 -9.25
N TYR A 155 -13.08 -6.44 -8.25
CA TYR A 155 -14.08 -6.90 -7.28
C TYR A 155 -15.35 -6.04 -7.38
N PRO A 156 -16.49 -6.59 -7.83
CA PRO A 156 -17.67 -5.81 -8.21
C PRO A 156 -18.50 -5.27 -7.04
N ASP A 157 -18.17 -5.62 -5.79
CA ASP A 157 -19.07 -5.42 -4.64
C ASP A 157 -18.62 -4.35 -3.63
N VAL A 158 -17.66 -3.48 -3.99
CA VAL A 158 -17.15 -2.45 -3.06
C VAL A 158 -17.39 -1.04 -3.61
N ASP A 159 -18.23 -0.28 -2.89
CA ASP A 159 -18.56 1.13 -3.17
C ASP A 159 -17.28 1.97 -3.31
N LYS A 160 -17.05 2.47 -4.53
CA LYS A 160 -15.90 3.34 -4.86
C LYS A 160 -15.99 4.73 -4.20
N ASP A 161 -17.18 5.10 -3.72
CA ASP A 161 -17.48 6.41 -3.14
C ASP A 161 -17.47 6.38 -1.60
N ALA A 162 -17.05 5.26 -0.99
CA ALA A 162 -16.95 5.14 0.46
C ALA A 162 -15.79 6.00 1.00
N PHE A 163 -16.14 7.01 1.80
CA PHE A 163 -15.20 7.78 2.60
C PHE A 163 -15.26 7.29 4.04
N PRO A 164 -14.15 6.82 4.65
CA PRO A 164 -12.76 6.76 4.16
C PRO A 164 -12.46 5.57 3.21
N PRO A 165 -11.35 5.62 2.43
CA PRO A 165 -11.01 4.58 1.46
C PRO A 165 -10.89 3.20 2.10
N ILE A 166 -11.62 2.25 1.54
CA ILE A 166 -11.63 0.85 1.97
C ILE A 166 -10.30 0.21 1.53
N THR A 167 -9.67 -0.50 2.45
CA THR A 167 -8.45 -1.28 2.19
C THR A 167 -8.78 -2.75 2.40
N MET A 168 -8.26 -3.62 1.54
CA MET A 168 -8.50 -5.05 1.60
C MET A 168 -7.18 -5.83 1.60
N CYS A 169 -7.23 -7.03 2.16
CA CYS A 169 -6.11 -7.96 2.14
C CYS A 169 -6.14 -8.76 0.84
N ARG A 170 -5.11 -8.63 0.01
CA ARG A 170 -4.96 -9.34 -1.27
C ARG A 170 -3.78 -10.29 -1.21
N PHE A 171 -3.92 -11.50 -1.74
CA PHE A 171 -2.80 -12.42 -1.92
C PHE A 171 -1.85 -11.94 -3.01
N CYS A 172 -0.56 -12.22 -2.84
CA CYS A 172 0.43 -12.00 -3.89
C CYS A 172 0.34 -13.08 -4.98
N ASP A 173 0.78 -12.72 -6.19
CA ASP A 173 0.90 -13.67 -7.31
C ASP A 173 1.92 -14.77 -6.99
N PRO A 174 1.80 -15.97 -7.59
CA PRO A 174 2.73 -17.06 -7.35
C PRO A 174 4.18 -16.64 -7.66
N GLY A 175 5.11 -17.03 -6.79
CA GLY A 175 6.52 -16.64 -6.87
C GLY A 175 6.86 -15.31 -6.20
N LYS A 176 5.88 -14.62 -5.59
CA LYS A 176 6.08 -13.40 -4.80
C LYS A 176 5.65 -13.59 -3.35
N ARG A 177 6.29 -12.87 -2.44
CA ARG A 177 5.95 -12.81 -1.02
C ARG A 177 5.71 -11.37 -0.56
N PRO A 178 4.86 -11.12 0.44
CA PRO A 178 4.72 -9.80 1.04
C PRO A 178 6.02 -9.31 1.67
N ASN A 179 6.27 -8.00 1.57
CA ASN A 179 7.31 -7.34 2.36
C ASN A 179 6.91 -7.31 3.86
N GLN A 180 7.86 -7.03 4.77
CA GLN A 180 7.62 -6.91 6.22
C GLN A 180 6.46 -5.95 6.54
N ASN A 181 6.35 -4.86 5.79
CA ASN A 181 5.28 -3.86 5.96
C ASN A 181 3.95 -4.26 5.30
N LYS A 182 3.89 -5.40 4.59
CA LYS A 182 2.71 -5.93 3.89
C LYS A 182 2.05 -4.93 2.93
N THR A 183 2.83 -4.06 2.32
CA THR A 183 2.35 -3.05 1.35
C THR A 183 2.60 -3.47 -0.10
N ILE A 184 3.69 -4.20 -0.34
CA ILE A 184 4.18 -4.55 -1.68
C ILE A 184 4.51 -6.05 -1.72
N CYS A 185 4.17 -6.69 -2.83
CA CYS A 185 4.62 -8.05 -3.15
C CYS A 185 6.03 -7.99 -3.75
N SER A 186 7.00 -8.59 -3.07
CA SER A 186 8.39 -8.71 -3.51
C SER A 186 8.63 -10.10 -4.08
N ASP A 187 9.53 -10.23 -5.07
CA ASP A 187 9.87 -11.55 -5.62
C ASP A 187 10.51 -12.45 -4.56
N LEU A 188 10.15 -13.73 -4.61
CA LEU A 188 10.70 -14.72 -3.69
C LEU A 188 12.18 -14.95 -4.05
N PRO A 189 13.11 -14.83 -3.08
CA PRO A 189 14.52 -15.07 -3.38
C PRO A 189 14.72 -16.52 -3.80
N LEU A 190 15.40 -16.73 -4.92
CA LEU A 190 15.76 -18.08 -5.39
C LEU A 190 16.86 -18.63 -4.49
N ILE A 191 16.53 -19.67 -3.73
CA ILE A 191 17.48 -20.43 -2.94
C ILE A 191 17.96 -21.60 -3.81
N TYR A 192 19.26 -21.69 -4.01
CA TYR A 192 19.90 -22.81 -4.69
C TYR A 192 21.11 -23.29 -3.87
N MET A 193 21.59 -24.50 -4.16
CA MET A 193 22.82 -24.99 -3.56
C MET A 193 24.00 -24.20 -4.11
N ASN A 194 24.42 -23.18 -3.37
CA ASN A 194 25.64 -22.42 -3.62
C ASN A 194 26.81 -23.03 -2.83
N ILE A 195 28.05 -22.77 -3.28
CA ILE A 195 29.28 -23.23 -2.62
C ILE A 195 29.49 -22.60 -1.23
N GLU A 196 28.72 -21.55 -0.91
CA GLU A 196 28.67 -20.93 0.42
C GLU A 196 27.96 -21.81 1.46
N ASN A 197 27.14 -22.76 1.03
CA ASN A 197 26.47 -23.68 1.95
C ASN A 197 27.44 -24.75 2.45
N GLY A 198 27.60 -24.91 3.77
CA GLY A 198 28.50 -25.92 4.35
C GLY A 198 28.24 -27.35 3.89
N PHE A 199 26.98 -27.69 3.60
CA PHE A 199 26.61 -28.98 3.02
C PHE A 199 27.22 -29.18 1.62
N ALA A 200 27.16 -28.15 0.76
CA ALA A 200 27.71 -28.20 -0.59
C ALA A 200 29.24 -28.38 -0.55
N ILE A 201 29.93 -27.68 0.36
CA ILE A 201 31.38 -27.81 0.57
C ILE A 201 31.74 -29.25 0.94
N THR A 202 30.99 -29.86 1.86
CA THR A 202 31.25 -31.23 2.33
C THR A 202 31.16 -32.23 1.17
N VAL A 203 30.13 -32.09 0.33
CA VAL A 203 29.95 -32.95 -0.85
C VAL A 203 31.09 -32.75 -1.85
N VAL A 204 31.48 -31.52 -2.14
CA VAL A 204 32.58 -31.22 -3.08
C VAL A 204 33.90 -31.81 -2.61
N VAL A 205 34.23 -31.67 -1.31
CA VAL A 205 35.46 -32.25 -0.75
C VAL A 205 35.47 -33.78 -0.88
N LEU A 206 34.35 -34.45 -0.58
CA LEU A 206 34.24 -35.89 -0.75
C LEU A 206 34.39 -36.32 -2.21
N CYS A 207 33.78 -35.59 -3.16
CA CYS A 207 33.93 -35.84 -4.58
C CYS A 207 35.39 -35.67 -5.04
N ILE A 208 36.09 -34.64 -4.60
CA ILE A 208 37.51 -34.42 -4.94
C ILE A 208 38.39 -35.55 -4.41
N LEU A 209 38.18 -35.97 -3.15
CA LEU A 209 38.91 -37.11 -2.58
C LEU A 209 38.66 -38.40 -3.36
N ALA A 210 37.41 -38.66 -3.74
CA ALA A 210 37.05 -39.81 -4.57
C ALA A 210 37.67 -39.72 -5.98
N LEU A 211 37.75 -38.53 -6.58
CA LEU A 211 38.43 -38.30 -7.85
C LEU A 211 39.94 -38.57 -7.75
N MET A 212 40.59 -38.16 -6.67
CA MET A 212 42.01 -38.46 -6.43
C MET A 212 42.25 -39.98 -6.33
N ILE A 213 41.39 -40.71 -5.63
CA ILE A 213 41.50 -42.18 -5.49
C ILE A 213 41.26 -42.87 -6.84
N THR A 214 40.23 -42.45 -7.59
CA THR A 214 39.88 -43.05 -8.88
C THR A 214 40.93 -42.76 -9.95
N THR A 215 41.50 -41.55 -9.99
CA THR A 215 42.60 -41.21 -10.90
C THR A 215 43.86 -42.02 -10.61
N LEU A 216 44.23 -42.19 -9.33
CA LEU A 216 45.32 -43.07 -8.93
C LEU A 216 45.08 -44.52 -9.39
N THR A 217 43.85 -45.01 -9.20
CA THR A 217 43.45 -46.36 -9.63
C THR A 217 43.55 -46.51 -11.15
N CYS A 218 43.12 -45.49 -11.90
CA CYS A 218 43.21 -45.45 -13.36
C CYS A 218 44.68 -45.45 -13.83
N LEU A 219 45.55 -44.68 -13.18
CA LEU A 219 46.99 -44.65 -13.46
C LEU A 219 47.65 -46.03 -13.25
N ILE A 220 47.38 -46.67 -12.12
CA ILE A 220 47.92 -48.01 -11.83
C ILE A 220 47.40 -49.01 -12.87
N TYR A 221 46.11 -48.91 -13.24
CA TYR A 221 45.50 -49.76 -14.25
C TYR A 221 46.13 -49.59 -15.64
N THR A 222 46.46 -48.36 -16.05
CA THR A 222 47.12 -48.08 -17.34
C THR A 222 48.59 -48.50 -17.36
N ILE A 223 49.33 -48.32 -16.26
CA ILE A 223 50.72 -48.81 -16.14
C ILE A 223 50.76 -50.34 -16.24
N HIS A 224 49.84 -51.05 -15.57
CA HIS A 224 49.78 -52.51 -15.56
C HIS A 224 48.86 -53.11 -16.63
N TRP A 225 48.57 -52.38 -17.71
CA TRP A 225 47.60 -52.77 -18.74
C TRP A 225 47.89 -54.14 -19.39
N ASN A 226 49.17 -54.52 -19.47
CA ASN A 226 49.62 -55.78 -20.05
C ASN A 226 49.85 -56.90 -19.04
N THR A 227 49.57 -56.69 -17.75
CA THR A 227 49.70 -57.74 -16.75
C THR A 227 48.63 -58.83 -16.96
N PRO A 228 48.96 -60.11 -16.73
CA PRO A 228 48.04 -61.23 -16.93
C PRO A 228 46.79 -61.11 -16.05
N VAL A 229 46.90 -60.48 -14.88
CA VAL A 229 45.80 -60.20 -13.95
C VAL A 229 44.75 -59.27 -14.58
N VAL A 230 45.18 -58.14 -15.16
CA VAL A 230 44.28 -57.17 -15.82
C VAL A 230 43.69 -57.76 -17.10
N ARG A 231 44.47 -58.58 -17.81
CA ARG A 231 44.03 -59.26 -19.03
C ARG A 231 42.95 -60.31 -18.76
N ALA A 232 43.06 -61.07 -17.67
CA ALA A 232 42.07 -62.07 -17.26
C ALA A 232 40.75 -61.44 -16.74
N SER A 233 40.82 -60.24 -16.15
CA SER A 233 39.66 -59.53 -15.57
C SER A 233 38.69 -58.94 -16.61
N GLY A 234 38.98 -59.01 -17.90
CA GLY A 234 38.11 -58.50 -18.97
C GLY A 234 38.22 -56.98 -19.14
N ARG A 235 39.25 -56.56 -19.88
CA ARG A 235 39.67 -55.15 -20.08
C ARG A 235 38.53 -54.19 -20.38
N GLU A 236 37.65 -54.56 -21.31
CA GLU A 236 36.55 -53.71 -21.80
C GLU A 236 35.51 -53.41 -20.71
N THR A 237 35.25 -54.37 -19.82
CA THR A 237 34.27 -54.17 -18.73
C THR A 237 34.83 -53.31 -17.61
N THR A 238 36.13 -53.44 -17.29
CA THR A 238 36.79 -52.61 -16.27
C THR A 238 36.92 -51.17 -16.73
N THR A 239 37.25 -50.94 -18.00
CA THR A 239 37.38 -49.59 -18.55
C THR A 239 36.05 -48.85 -18.55
N VAL A 240 34.97 -49.50 -18.95
CA VAL A 240 33.61 -48.93 -18.90
C VAL A 240 33.19 -48.62 -17.46
N LEU A 241 33.47 -49.52 -16.51
CA LEU A 241 33.16 -49.30 -15.10
C LEU A 241 33.94 -48.13 -14.51
N LEU A 242 35.26 -48.04 -14.77
CA LEU A 242 36.10 -46.94 -14.30
C LEU A 242 35.65 -45.59 -14.88
N LEU A 243 35.27 -45.56 -16.17
CA LEU A 243 34.74 -44.36 -16.81
C LEU A 243 33.43 -43.89 -16.16
N ALA A 244 32.50 -44.81 -15.87
CA ALA A 244 31.23 -44.50 -15.23
C ALA A 244 31.41 -43.95 -13.81
N ILE A 245 32.33 -44.53 -13.03
CA ILE A 245 32.66 -44.07 -11.68
C ILE A 245 33.36 -42.70 -11.72
N PHE A 246 34.24 -42.46 -12.67
CA PHE A 246 34.91 -41.17 -12.81
C PHE A 246 33.91 -40.05 -13.14
N LEU A 247 33.01 -40.29 -14.10
CA LEU A 247 31.96 -39.35 -14.47
C LEU A 247 30.98 -39.09 -13.33
N SER A 248 30.63 -40.11 -12.53
CA SER A 248 29.70 -39.96 -11.40
C SER A 248 30.20 -39.02 -10.31
N TYR A 249 31.52 -38.89 -10.11
CA TYR A 249 32.11 -37.94 -9.17
C TYR A 249 32.34 -36.54 -9.77
N ILE A 250 32.46 -36.41 -11.10
CA ILE A 250 32.58 -35.11 -11.78
C ILE A 250 31.24 -34.36 -11.81
N PHE A 251 30.14 -35.05 -12.13
CA PHE A 251 28.84 -34.40 -12.32
C PHE A 251 28.37 -33.56 -11.11
N PRO A 252 28.44 -34.05 -9.85
CA PRO A 252 28.07 -33.26 -8.68
C PRO A 252 28.88 -31.96 -8.54
N ILE A 253 30.18 -31.98 -8.85
CA ILE A 253 31.04 -30.80 -8.77
C ILE A 253 30.59 -29.75 -9.80
N VAL A 254 30.28 -30.18 -11.02
CA VAL A 254 29.78 -29.29 -12.09
C VAL A 254 28.42 -28.67 -11.72
N PHE A 255 27.53 -29.43 -11.09
CA PHE A 255 26.20 -28.94 -10.68
C PHE A 255 26.25 -27.93 -9.53
N ILE A 256 27.22 -28.06 -8.62
CA ILE A 256 27.37 -27.17 -7.47
C ILE A 256 28.08 -25.86 -7.86
N TRP A 257 28.95 -25.89 -8.88
CA TRP A 257 29.79 -24.74 -9.26
C TRP A 257 29.06 -23.66 -10.05
N ASP A 258 28.03 -24.00 -10.83
CA ASP A 258 27.28 -23.04 -11.65
C ASP A 258 25.82 -22.89 -11.18
N LYS A 259 25.25 -21.70 -11.40
CA LYS A 259 23.84 -21.44 -11.10
C LYS A 259 22.97 -22.36 -11.96
N PRO A 260 21.84 -22.91 -11.45
CA PRO A 260 20.98 -23.80 -12.24
C PRO A 260 20.49 -23.10 -13.52
N ARG A 261 20.98 -23.57 -14.67
CA ARG A 261 20.51 -23.23 -16.01
C ARG A 261 19.81 -24.44 -16.62
N LEU A 262 18.97 -24.21 -17.63
CA LEU A 262 18.23 -25.26 -18.33
C LEU A 262 19.11 -26.47 -18.75
N PRO A 263 20.27 -26.30 -19.43
CA PRO A 263 21.09 -27.45 -19.82
C PRO A 263 21.66 -28.21 -18.62
N ILE A 264 22.10 -27.49 -17.58
CA ILE A 264 22.68 -28.08 -16.37
C ILE A 264 21.63 -28.88 -15.61
N CYS A 265 20.40 -28.38 -15.54
CA CYS A 265 19.28 -29.06 -14.90
C CYS A 265 18.93 -30.37 -15.62
N VAL A 266 18.89 -30.36 -16.96
CA VAL A 266 18.64 -31.58 -17.75
C VAL A 266 19.73 -32.62 -17.51
N VAL A 267 21.01 -32.21 -17.53
CA VAL A 267 22.13 -33.11 -17.25
C VAL A 267 22.09 -33.62 -15.80
N ALA A 268 21.69 -32.79 -14.83
CA ALA A 268 21.57 -33.18 -13.42
C ALA A 268 20.54 -34.27 -13.17
N VAL A 269 19.48 -34.32 -13.96
CA VAL A 269 18.47 -35.38 -13.86
C VAL A 269 18.95 -36.68 -14.53
N ILE A 270 19.57 -36.58 -15.70
CA ILE A 270 19.86 -37.74 -16.55
C ILE A 270 21.19 -38.42 -16.16
N ALA A 271 22.23 -37.64 -15.89
CA ALA A 271 23.60 -38.14 -15.75
C ALA A 271 23.79 -39.12 -14.59
N PRO A 272 23.26 -38.89 -13.37
CA PRO A 272 23.40 -39.85 -12.26
C PRO A 272 22.78 -41.21 -12.59
N GLY A 273 21.59 -41.21 -13.21
CA GLY A 273 20.89 -42.43 -13.62
C GLY A 273 21.65 -43.22 -14.68
N LEU A 274 22.19 -42.53 -15.68
CA LEU A 274 23.04 -43.16 -16.70
C LEU A 274 24.32 -43.76 -16.10
N CYS A 275 25.01 -43.02 -15.23
CA CYS A 275 26.24 -43.51 -14.59
C CYS A 275 25.98 -44.76 -13.74
N SER A 276 24.90 -44.77 -12.95
CA SER A 276 24.52 -45.95 -12.17
C SER A 276 24.15 -47.12 -13.07
N ALA A 277 23.38 -46.89 -14.14
CA ALA A 277 22.96 -47.95 -15.06
C ALA A 277 24.17 -48.61 -15.76
N ILE A 278 25.12 -47.81 -16.25
CA ILE A 278 26.36 -48.30 -16.87
C ILE A 278 27.18 -49.10 -15.86
N SER A 279 27.30 -48.61 -14.61
CA SER A 279 28.04 -49.29 -13.55
C SER A 279 27.43 -50.65 -13.22
N TYR A 280 26.11 -50.72 -13.01
CA TYR A 280 25.40 -51.97 -12.74
C TYR A 280 25.46 -52.94 -13.93
N ALA A 281 25.32 -52.46 -15.16
CA ALA A 281 25.41 -53.28 -16.36
C ALA A 281 26.80 -53.92 -16.49
N ALA A 282 27.88 -53.16 -16.25
CA ALA A 282 29.25 -53.66 -16.30
C ALA A 282 29.51 -54.74 -15.22
N ILE A 283 29.02 -54.51 -13.99
CA ILE A 283 29.12 -55.49 -12.90
C ILE A 283 28.33 -56.76 -13.24
N TYR A 284 27.10 -56.62 -13.73
CA TYR A 284 26.25 -57.74 -14.10
C TYR A 284 26.86 -58.57 -15.24
N ALA A 285 27.41 -57.92 -16.28
CA ALA A 285 28.11 -58.59 -17.37
C ALA A 285 29.32 -59.40 -16.89
N ARG A 286 30.04 -58.92 -15.88
CA ARG A 286 31.14 -59.68 -15.25
C ARG A 286 30.64 -60.91 -14.50
N ILE A 287 29.62 -60.73 -13.65
CA ILE A 287 29.07 -61.82 -12.83
C ILE A 287 28.50 -62.92 -13.73
N THR A 288 27.74 -62.57 -14.77
CA THR A 288 27.14 -63.54 -15.70
C THR A 288 28.17 -64.30 -16.54
N ARG A 289 29.28 -63.66 -16.94
CA ARG A 289 30.40 -64.36 -17.61
C ARG A 289 31.02 -65.40 -16.69
N ILE A 290 31.21 -65.06 -15.41
CA ILE A 290 31.78 -65.97 -14.40
C ILE A 290 30.82 -67.14 -14.11
N ASP A 291 29.52 -66.86 -13.92
CA ASP A 291 28.49 -67.90 -13.69
C ASP A 291 28.42 -68.90 -14.86
N ARG A 292 28.46 -68.40 -16.10
CA ARG A 292 28.50 -69.26 -17.29
C ARG A 292 29.74 -70.15 -17.33
N LEU A 293 30.89 -69.66 -16.87
CA LEU A 293 32.12 -70.47 -16.82
C LEU A 293 31.93 -71.68 -15.89
N PHE A 294 31.35 -71.45 -14.70
CA PHE A 294 31.10 -72.51 -13.71
C PHE A 294 29.95 -73.46 -14.08
N ARG A 295 28.98 -73.02 -14.89
CA ARG A 295 27.93 -73.90 -15.41
C ARG A 295 28.39 -74.82 -16.53
N VAL A 296 29.48 -74.47 -17.22
CA VAL A 296 30.00 -75.23 -18.37
C VAL A 296 31.09 -76.22 -17.95
N SER A 297 31.72 -76.02 -16.78
CA SER A 297 32.64 -76.97 -16.13
C SER A 297 31.90 -78.03 -15.32
#